data_AF-A0A139H6L9-F1
#
_entry.id   AF-A0A139H6L9-F1
#
_cell.length_a   1.000
_cell.length_b   1.000
_cell.length_c   1.000
_cell.angle_alpha   90.00
_cell.angle_beta   90.00
_cell.angle_gamma   90.00
#
_symmetry.space_group_name_H-M   'P 1'
#
loop_
_entity.id
_entity.type
_entity.pdbx_description
1 polymer ?
#
loop_
_entity_poly.entity_id
_entity_poly.type
_entity_poly.pdbx_seq_one_letter_code
_entity_poly.pdbx_strand_id
1 'polypeptide(L)'
;MPSFHRSQLEKPVYAQVTNVGPPSSPLDSLLIDFMNRHRTMLRDGASIEDAIGPEYPSFSAMLDSRSRCHPVSSLLIDILSKFPDIDSLPEKVAVLYVMFLILRWQICPCQKCYERLPEWARPTNEQIREPHSAWNDHLPWPHMRRQLVLGGNKFKFEDFFVPFTTTLSLNWPLPQDCVLISIPSSNCSEPAQLTLNPAFEHHLRSLENWSLGSLFSTTFPELVDRTARISDP
;
A
#
# COMPACT_ATOMS: atom_id res chain seq x y z
N MET A 1 21.02 20.06 9.11
CA MET A 1 20.05 19.06 8.60
C MET A 1 20.64 17.67 8.79
N PRO A 2 19.85 16.66 9.17
CA PRO A 2 20.34 15.28 9.33
C PRO A 2 21.00 14.75 8.05
N SER A 3 22.05 13.94 8.19
CA SER A 3 22.84 13.41 7.06
C SER A 3 22.01 12.58 6.06
N PHE A 4 21.05 11.80 6.56
CA PHE A 4 20.13 11.02 5.73
C PHE A 4 19.35 11.90 4.75
N HIS A 5 18.69 12.94 5.26
CA HIS A 5 17.85 13.82 4.45
C HIS A 5 18.64 14.51 3.32
N ARG A 6 19.85 14.99 3.61
CA ARG A 6 20.71 15.61 2.60
C ARG A 6 21.02 14.64 1.46
N SER A 7 21.34 13.39 1.77
CA SER A 7 21.62 12.37 0.75
C SER A 7 20.40 11.97 -0.08
N GLN A 8 19.17 12.10 0.45
CA GLN A 8 17.96 11.86 -0.33
C GLN A 8 17.71 12.99 -1.34
N LEU A 9 17.92 14.25 -0.95
CA LEU A 9 17.69 15.39 -1.85
C LEU A 9 18.63 15.42 -3.07
N GLU A 10 19.78 14.76 -2.98
CA GLU A 10 20.74 14.62 -4.09
C GLU A 10 20.30 13.55 -5.12
N LYS A 11 19.35 12.68 -4.75
CA LYS A 11 18.81 11.64 -5.64
C LYS A 11 17.69 12.19 -6.51
N PRO A 12 17.48 11.61 -7.70
CA PRO A 12 16.29 11.89 -8.50
C PRO A 12 15.03 11.54 -7.70
N VAL A 13 13.92 12.25 -7.97
CA VAL A 13 12.66 12.15 -7.20
C VAL A 13 12.20 10.70 -7.01
N TYR A 14 12.31 9.86 -8.05
CA TYR A 14 11.91 8.45 -7.99
C TYR A 14 12.73 7.59 -7.02
N ALA A 15 13.93 8.05 -6.64
CA ALA A 15 14.87 7.33 -5.77
C ALA A 15 14.94 7.90 -4.34
N GLN A 16 14.11 8.91 -4.03
CA GLN A 16 14.01 9.51 -2.70
C GLN A 16 13.13 8.62 -1.82
N VAL A 17 13.75 7.73 -1.06
CA VAL A 17 13.04 6.78 -0.18
C VAL A 17 12.61 7.43 1.13
N THR A 18 11.56 6.86 1.74
CA THR A 18 11.05 7.29 3.04
C THR A 18 12.05 7.01 4.17
N ASN A 19 12.06 7.88 5.17
CA ASN A 19 12.86 7.78 6.39
C ASN A 19 12.13 6.90 7.42
N VAL A 20 12.04 5.60 7.14
CA VAL A 20 11.41 4.66 8.07
C VAL A 20 12.29 4.52 9.32
N GLY A 21 11.72 4.80 10.49
CA GLY A 21 12.37 4.69 11.78
C GLY A 21 12.38 3.25 12.33
N PRO A 22 12.76 3.07 13.61
CA PRO A 22 12.63 1.78 14.28
C PRO A 22 11.17 1.29 14.30
N PRO A 23 10.94 -0.04 14.29
CA PRO A 23 9.59 -0.58 14.31
C PRO A 23 8.83 -0.15 15.56
N SER A 24 7.61 0.36 15.38
CA SER A 24 6.71 0.79 16.46
C SER A 24 5.59 -0.22 16.73
N SER A 25 5.41 -1.19 15.84
CA SER A 25 4.37 -2.23 15.91
C SER A 25 4.85 -3.54 15.26
N PRO A 26 4.14 -4.67 15.48
CA PRO A 26 4.44 -5.92 14.77
C PRO A 26 4.36 -5.80 13.25
N LEU A 27 3.44 -4.95 12.74
CA LEU A 27 3.31 -4.67 11.31
C LEU A 27 4.58 -3.99 10.77
N ASP A 28 5.13 -3.02 11.50
CA ASP A 28 6.37 -2.35 11.09
C ASP A 28 7.53 -3.34 11.01
N SER A 29 7.69 -4.21 12.00
CA SER A 29 8.75 -5.23 12.00
C SER A 29 8.66 -6.11 10.75
N LEU A 30 7.45 -6.59 10.40
CA LEU A 30 7.22 -7.41 9.21
C LEU A 30 7.60 -6.66 7.92
N LEU A 31 7.15 -5.42 7.77
CA LEU A 31 7.44 -4.60 6.59
C LEU A 31 8.95 -4.29 6.47
N ILE A 32 9.57 -3.85 7.56
CA ILE A 32 10.99 -3.47 7.61
C ILE A 32 11.88 -4.67 7.32
N ASP A 33 11.65 -5.80 7.99
CA ASP A 33 12.45 -7.01 7.80
C ASP A 33 12.31 -7.56 6.38
N PHE A 34 11.10 -7.55 5.83
CA PHE A 34 10.87 -7.95 4.45
C PHE A 34 11.59 -7.01 3.46
N MET A 35 11.42 -5.70 3.61
CA MET A 35 12.10 -4.70 2.76
C MET A 35 13.62 -4.87 2.78
N ASN A 36 14.22 -5.01 3.97
CA ASN A 36 15.66 -5.13 4.13
C ASN A 36 16.21 -6.41 3.50
N ARG A 37 15.50 -7.54 3.64
CA ARG A 37 15.87 -8.81 2.98
C ARG A 37 15.83 -8.68 1.46
N HIS A 38 14.75 -8.12 0.90
CA HIS A 38 14.60 -8.02 -0.54
C HIS A 38 15.53 -6.95 -1.17
N ARG A 39 15.84 -5.86 -0.45
CA ARG A 39 16.90 -4.91 -0.85
C ARG A 39 18.28 -5.58 -0.85
N THR A 40 18.54 -6.46 0.12
CA THR A 40 19.79 -7.24 0.17
C THR A 40 19.89 -8.19 -1.03
N MET A 41 18.80 -8.87 -1.41
CA MET A 41 18.77 -9.70 -2.62
C MET A 41 19.19 -8.92 -3.87
N LEU A 42 18.64 -7.71 -4.07
CA LEU A 42 19.02 -6.85 -5.19
C LEU A 42 20.50 -6.45 -5.15
N ARG A 43 21.01 -6.10 -3.97
CA ARG A 43 22.43 -5.76 -3.78
C ARG A 43 23.35 -6.94 -4.09
N ASP A 44 22.91 -8.15 -3.77
CA ASP A 44 23.65 -9.39 -3.97
C ASP A 44 23.49 -9.93 -5.42
N GLY A 45 22.79 -9.19 -6.30
CA GLY A 45 22.72 -9.46 -7.73
C GLY A 45 21.53 -10.31 -8.17
N ALA A 46 20.52 -10.52 -7.30
CA ALA A 46 19.28 -11.17 -7.71
C ALA A 46 18.55 -10.36 -8.80
N SER A 47 17.75 -11.03 -9.62
CA SER A 47 16.93 -10.36 -10.63
C SER A 47 15.86 -9.48 -9.97
N ILE A 48 15.33 -8.51 -10.73
CA ILE A 48 14.22 -7.66 -10.28
C ILE A 48 12.98 -8.53 -10.04
N GLU A 49 12.75 -9.52 -10.90
CA GLU A 49 11.63 -10.45 -10.82
C GLU A 49 11.69 -11.29 -9.54
N ASP A 50 12.87 -11.77 -9.14
CA ASP A 50 13.04 -12.53 -7.89
C ASP A 50 12.91 -11.66 -6.65
N ALA A 51 13.31 -10.39 -6.73
CA ALA A 51 13.30 -9.49 -5.59
C ALA A 51 11.96 -8.79 -5.37
N ILE A 52 11.27 -8.33 -6.41
CA ILE A 52 10.03 -7.56 -6.28
C ILE A 52 8.84 -8.17 -7.00
N GLY A 53 9.01 -9.32 -7.64
CA GLY A 53 7.92 -10.05 -8.26
C GLY A 53 7.32 -9.38 -9.49
N PRO A 54 6.17 -9.92 -9.95
CA PRO A 54 5.50 -9.44 -11.14
C PRO A 54 4.94 -8.03 -10.96
N GLU A 55 4.44 -7.49 -12.06
CA GLU A 55 3.90 -6.15 -12.14
C GLU A 55 2.66 -5.91 -11.26
N TYR A 56 1.84 -6.94 -11.06
CA TYR A 56 0.61 -6.89 -10.27
C TYR A 56 0.65 -7.92 -9.13
N PRO A 57 -0.06 -7.69 -8.01
CA PRO A 57 -0.17 -8.69 -6.98
C PRO A 57 -0.94 -9.92 -7.48
N SER A 58 -0.75 -11.05 -6.81
CA SER A 58 -1.52 -12.26 -7.12
C SER A 58 -2.93 -12.20 -6.52
N PHE A 59 -3.91 -11.77 -7.33
CA PHE A 59 -5.32 -11.79 -6.92
C PHE A 59 -5.84 -13.23 -6.77
N SER A 60 -5.32 -14.18 -7.56
CA SER A 60 -5.66 -15.60 -7.42
C SER A 60 -5.27 -16.14 -6.04
N ALA A 61 -4.06 -15.82 -5.54
CA ALA A 61 -3.64 -16.22 -4.19
C ALA A 61 -4.40 -15.51 -3.06
N MET A 62 -4.94 -14.31 -3.33
CA MET A 62 -5.81 -13.62 -2.39
C MET A 62 -7.16 -14.33 -2.23
N LEU A 63 -7.70 -14.92 -3.31
CA LEU A 63 -8.98 -15.63 -3.30
C LEU A 63 -8.85 -17.12 -2.97
N ASP A 64 -7.73 -17.75 -3.31
CA ASP A 64 -7.44 -19.15 -3.04
C ASP A 64 -6.04 -19.30 -2.44
N SER A 65 -5.96 -19.59 -1.14
CA SER A 65 -4.71 -19.75 -0.41
C SER A 65 -3.83 -20.92 -0.88
N ARG A 66 -4.36 -21.80 -1.74
CA ARG A 66 -3.59 -22.89 -2.37
C ARG A 66 -2.78 -22.40 -3.56
N SER A 67 -3.15 -21.26 -4.15
CA SER A 67 -2.45 -20.67 -5.29
C SER A 67 -1.10 -20.12 -4.85
N ARG A 68 -0.04 -20.54 -5.54
CA ARG A 68 1.32 -20.03 -5.29
C ARG A 68 1.44 -18.60 -5.81
N CYS A 69 2.16 -17.77 -5.08
CA CYS A 69 2.48 -16.41 -5.53
C CYS A 69 3.88 -15.98 -5.06
N HIS A 70 4.33 -14.86 -5.60
CA HIS A 70 5.59 -14.24 -5.19
C HIS A 70 5.54 -13.82 -3.70
N PRO A 71 6.65 -13.91 -2.94
CA PRO A 71 6.68 -13.55 -1.51
C PRO A 71 6.12 -12.16 -1.18
N VAL A 72 6.27 -11.17 -2.08
CA VAL A 72 5.68 -9.83 -1.91
C VAL A 72 4.16 -9.89 -1.84
N SER A 73 3.52 -10.66 -2.73
CA SER A 73 2.06 -10.84 -2.67
C SER A 73 1.66 -11.63 -1.43
N SER A 74 2.39 -12.72 -1.12
CA SER A 74 2.11 -13.56 0.06
C SER A 74 2.12 -12.74 1.35
N LEU A 75 3.16 -11.94 1.58
CA LEU A 75 3.27 -11.09 2.77
C LEU A 75 2.06 -10.15 2.88
N LEU A 76 1.71 -9.48 1.79
CA LEU A 76 0.65 -8.46 1.82
C LEU A 76 -0.75 -9.08 1.96
N ILE A 77 -0.97 -10.27 1.39
CA ILE A 77 -2.19 -11.06 1.61
C ILE A 77 -2.26 -11.48 3.10
N ASP A 78 -1.15 -11.93 3.68
CA ASP A 78 -1.08 -12.31 5.09
C ASP A 78 -1.34 -11.12 6.01
N ILE A 79 -0.78 -9.95 5.70
CA ILE A 79 -1.05 -8.69 6.42
C ILE A 79 -2.52 -8.31 6.29
N LEU A 80 -3.07 -8.29 5.07
CA LEU A 80 -4.47 -7.95 4.83
C LEU A 80 -5.43 -8.88 5.58
N SER A 81 -5.09 -10.16 5.74
CA SER A 81 -5.89 -11.12 6.51
C SER A 81 -6.03 -10.76 8.00
N LYS A 82 -5.20 -9.85 8.53
CA LYS A 82 -5.27 -9.37 9.92
C LYS A 82 -6.19 -8.17 10.10
N PHE A 83 -6.77 -7.64 9.03
CA PHE A 83 -7.73 -6.54 9.04
C PHE A 83 -9.10 -7.03 8.57
N PRO A 84 -9.84 -7.76 9.43
CA PRO A 84 -11.12 -8.37 9.03
C PRO A 84 -12.18 -7.34 8.65
N ASP A 85 -12.06 -6.09 9.12
CA ASP A 85 -13.01 -5.02 8.82
C ASP A 85 -12.93 -4.52 7.36
N ILE A 86 -11.82 -4.80 6.66
CA ILE A 86 -11.73 -4.63 5.20
C ILE A 86 -12.31 -5.92 4.59
N ASP A 87 -13.63 -6.07 4.60
CA ASP A 87 -14.29 -7.36 4.33
C ASP A 87 -14.76 -7.53 2.88
N SER A 88 -15.10 -6.44 2.21
CA SER A 88 -15.60 -6.39 0.84
C SER A 88 -14.48 -6.59 -0.19
N LEU A 89 -14.83 -7.27 -1.29
CA LEU A 89 -13.86 -7.60 -2.34
C LEU A 89 -13.22 -6.36 -2.99
N PRO A 90 -13.94 -5.28 -3.35
CA PRO A 90 -13.34 -4.09 -3.95
C PRO A 90 -12.23 -3.49 -3.05
N GLU A 91 -12.53 -3.28 -1.77
CA GLU A 91 -11.61 -2.70 -0.80
C GLU A 91 -10.41 -3.61 -0.57
N LYS A 92 -10.60 -4.93 -0.42
CA LYS A 92 -9.48 -5.89 -0.32
C LYS A 92 -8.54 -5.82 -1.51
N VAL A 93 -9.09 -5.86 -2.73
CA VAL A 93 -8.29 -5.82 -3.97
C VAL A 93 -7.54 -4.48 -4.08
N ALA A 94 -8.21 -3.36 -3.78
CA ALA A 94 -7.62 -2.04 -3.90
C ALA A 94 -6.53 -1.78 -2.85
N VAL A 95 -6.76 -2.16 -1.59
CA VAL A 95 -5.75 -2.05 -0.52
C VAL A 95 -4.54 -2.93 -0.84
N LEU A 96 -4.75 -4.19 -1.25
CA LEU A 96 -3.67 -5.07 -1.68
C LEU A 96 -2.86 -4.47 -2.84
N TYR A 97 -3.55 -3.95 -3.86
CA TYR A 97 -2.92 -3.32 -5.02
C TYR A 97 -2.03 -2.14 -4.62
N VAL A 98 -2.55 -1.22 -3.80
CA VAL A 98 -1.82 -0.01 -3.39
C VAL A 98 -0.63 -0.38 -2.50
N MET A 99 -0.82 -1.25 -1.50
CA MET A 99 0.27 -1.73 -0.65
C MET A 99 1.36 -2.42 -1.46
N PHE A 100 0.99 -3.21 -2.47
CA PHE A 100 1.91 -3.91 -3.35
C PHE A 100 2.78 -2.95 -4.16
N LEU A 101 2.20 -1.90 -4.74
CA LEU A 101 2.97 -0.91 -5.49
C LEU A 101 3.94 -0.14 -4.58
N ILE A 102 3.48 0.27 -3.39
CA ILE A 102 4.31 0.99 -2.40
C ILE A 102 5.49 0.13 -1.98
N LEU A 103 5.24 -1.12 -1.56
CA LEU A 103 6.29 -2.02 -1.09
C LEU A 103 7.31 -2.35 -2.18
N ARG A 104 6.85 -2.57 -3.43
CA ARG A 104 7.76 -2.80 -4.57
C ARG A 104 8.66 -1.62 -4.84
N TRP A 105 8.12 -0.40 -4.82
CA TRP A 105 8.93 0.81 -4.98
C TRP A 105 9.88 1.03 -3.80
N GLN A 106 9.45 0.78 -2.57
CA GLN A 106 10.34 0.87 -1.41
C GLN A 106 11.50 -0.14 -1.50
N ILE A 107 11.27 -1.35 -1.99
CA ILE A 107 12.33 -2.34 -2.21
C ILE A 107 13.24 -1.93 -3.38
N CYS A 108 12.66 -1.54 -4.52
CA CYS A 108 13.36 -1.16 -5.74
C CYS A 108 12.95 0.27 -6.15
N PRO A 109 13.66 1.31 -5.66
CA PRO A 109 13.30 2.70 -5.91
C PRO A 109 13.80 3.18 -7.28
N CYS A 110 13.38 2.46 -8.33
CA CYS A 110 13.63 2.80 -9.72
C CYS A 110 12.47 3.60 -10.32
N GLN A 111 12.74 4.29 -11.44
CA GLN A 111 11.75 5.11 -12.13
C GLN A 111 10.48 4.31 -12.51
N LYS A 112 10.63 3.09 -13.03
CA LYS A 112 9.52 2.22 -13.42
C LYS A 112 8.59 1.90 -12.24
N CYS A 113 9.13 1.61 -11.06
CA CYS A 113 8.32 1.34 -9.87
C CYS A 113 7.62 2.61 -9.36
N TYR A 114 8.32 3.75 -9.38
CA TYR A 114 7.78 5.02 -8.90
C TYR A 114 6.64 5.55 -9.77
N GLU A 115 6.77 5.47 -11.09
CA GLU A 115 5.75 5.93 -12.04
C GLU A 115 4.44 5.13 -11.95
N ARG A 116 4.51 3.89 -11.46
CA ARG A 116 3.31 3.08 -11.21
C ARG A 116 2.51 3.54 -10.01
N LEU A 117 3.14 4.17 -9.02
CA LEU A 117 2.43 4.66 -7.85
C LEU A 117 1.35 5.67 -8.28
N PRO A 118 0.12 5.56 -7.76
CA PRO A 118 -0.81 6.69 -7.79
C PRO A 118 -0.11 7.94 -7.22
N GLU A 119 -0.39 9.12 -7.77
CA GLU A 119 0.33 10.32 -7.33
C GLU A 119 0.15 10.61 -5.84
N TRP A 120 -1.06 10.35 -5.33
CA TRP A 120 -1.38 10.47 -3.91
C TRP A 120 -0.71 9.42 -3.02
N ALA A 121 -0.11 8.35 -3.58
CA ALA A 121 0.63 7.33 -2.84
C ALA A 121 2.14 7.61 -2.80
N ARG A 122 2.62 8.58 -3.59
CA ARG A 122 4.04 8.97 -3.57
C ARG A 122 4.43 9.58 -2.21
N PRO A 123 5.70 9.48 -1.79
CA PRO A 123 6.16 10.03 -0.53
C PRO A 123 5.91 11.53 -0.40
N THR A 124 5.51 11.96 0.78
CA THR A 124 5.52 13.37 1.17
C THR A 124 6.93 13.81 1.55
N ASN A 125 7.17 15.13 1.57
CA ASN A 125 8.46 15.68 2.02
C ASN A 125 8.78 15.30 3.46
N GLU A 126 7.76 15.26 4.32
CA GLU A 126 7.87 14.89 5.71
C GLU A 126 8.29 13.42 5.86
N GLN A 127 7.72 12.50 5.08
CA GLN A 127 8.15 11.10 5.08
C GLN A 127 9.61 10.93 4.61
N ILE A 128 10.14 11.80 3.76
CA ILE A 128 11.56 11.75 3.35
C ILE A 128 12.47 12.34 4.43
N ARG A 129 11.98 13.33 5.20
CA ARG A 129 12.76 14.10 6.18
C ARG A 129 12.80 13.44 7.55
N GLU A 130 11.63 13.12 8.08
CA GLU A 130 11.44 12.79 9.49
C GLU A 130 11.28 11.28 9.68
N PRO A 131 11.91 10.71 10.72
CA PRO A 131 11.75 9.30 11.04
C PRO A 131 10.30 9.00 11.46
N HIS A 132 9.71 7.94 10.91
CA HIS A 132 8.32 7.56 11.19
C HIS A 132 8.09 6.05 11.08
N SER A 133 6.94 5.58 11.55
CA SER A 133 6.52 4.18 11.48
C SER A 133 6.23 3.74 10.05
N ALA A 134 6.68 2.54 9.66
CA ALA A 134 6.55 2.03 8.29
C ALA A 134 5.09 1.95 7.81
N TRP A 135 4.14 1.63 8.69
CA TRP A 135 2.72 1.56 8.35
C TRP A 135 2.14 2.89 7.83
N ASN A 136 2.72 4.03 8.22
CA ASN A 136 2.28 5.36 7.73
C ASN A 136 2.41 5.47 6.21
N ASP A 137 3.39 4.78 5.59
CA ASP A 137 3.63 4.84 4.15
C ASP A 137 2.48 4.25 3.34
N HIS A 138 1.64 3.39 3.93
CA HIS A 138 0.60 2.62 3.26
C HIS A 138 -0.80 3.28 3.30
N LEU A 139 -0.90 4.53 3.74
CA LEU A 139 -2.19 5.23 3.88
C LEU A 139 -2.52 6.10 2.66
N PRO A 140 -3.79 6.17 2.22
CA PRO A 140 -4.14 6.84 0.97
C PRO A 140 -3.91 8.35 0.95
N TRP A 141 -4.17 9.05 2.06
CA TRP A 141 -4.21 10.51 2.07
C TRP A 141 -2.85 11.14 2.41
N PRO A 142 -2.26 11.98 1.53
CA PRO A 142 -0.99 12.66 1.81
C PRO A 142 -1.02 13.52 3.07
N HIS A 143 -2.11 14.24 3.34
CA HIS A 143 -2.26 15.04 4.56
C HIS A 143 -2.23 14.15 5.81
N MET A 144 -2.98 13.05 5.82
CA MET A 144 -2.97 12.08 6.91
C MET A 144 -1.55 11.57 7.19
N ARG A 145 -0.84 11.10 6.13
CA ARG A 145 0.55 10.63 6.25
C ARG A 145 1.47 11.70 6.82
N ARG A 146 1.37 12.93 6.32
CA ARG A 146 2.12 14.08 6.84
C ARG A 146 1.87 14.32 8.33
N GLN A 147 0.62 14.31 8.77
CA GLN A 147 0.27 14.55 10.18
C GLN A 147 0.73 13.42 11.10
N LEU A 148 0.64 12.17 10.63
CA LEU A 148 1.17 11.02 11.38
C LEU A 148 2.69 11.12 11.58
N VAL A 149 3.42 11.52 10.53
CA VAL A 149 4.87 11.74 10.61
C VAL A 149 5.22 12.87 11.59
N LEU A 150 4.56 14.03 11.47
CA LEU A 150 4.82 15.18 12.33
C LEU A 150 4.34 14.98 13.78
N GLY A 151 3.29 14.18 13.98
CA GLY A 151 2.74 13.86 15.29
C GLY A 151 3.58 12.88 16.10
N GLY A 152 4.51 12.16 15.46
CA GLY A 152 5.37 11.17 16.11
C GLY A 152 4.56 10.14 16.91
N ASN A 153 4.89 9.97 18.19
CA ASN A 153 4.26 8.98 19.07
C ASN A 153 2.83 9.31 19.52
N LYS A 154 2.26 10.43 19.05
CA LYS A 154 0.87 10.79 19.35
C LYS A 154 -0.12 9.75 18.81
N PHE A 155 0.18 9.17 17.65
CA PHE A 155 -0.71 8.22 16.98
C PHE A 155 -0.11 6.82 17.08
N LYS A 156 -0.74 5.97 17.88
CA LYS A 156 -0.37 4.56 17.95
C LYS A 156 -1.16 3.77 16.94
N PHE A 157 -0.50 2.80 16.32
CA PHE A 157 -1.14 1.89 15.36
C PHE A 157 -2.38 1.21 15.95
N GLU A 158 -2.31 0.75 17.20
CA GLU A 158 -3.39 0.07 17.93
C GLU A 158 -4.66 0.91 18.09
N ASP A 159 -4.52 2.23 18.24
CA ASP A 159 -5.64 3.15 18.37
C ASP A 159 -6.19 3.56 16.98
N PHE A 160 -5.31 3.58 15.97
CA PHE A 160 -5.62 4.06 14.63
C PHE A 160 -6.38 3.03 13.78
N PHE A 161 -5.99 1.75 13.85
CA PHE A 161 -6.39 0.79 12.81
C PHE A 161 -7.89 0.53 12.78
N VAL A 162 -8.55 0.31 13.93
CA VAL A 162 -9.99 -0.04 13.96
C VAL A 162 -10.85 1.08 13.37
N PRO A 163 -10.77 2.35 13.82
CA PRO A 163 -11.57 3.43 13.22
C PRO A 163 -11.29 3.62 11.73
N PHE A 164 -10.06 3.36 11.29
CA PHE A 164 -9.68 3.49 9.89
C PHE A 164 -10.28 2.35 9.04
N THR A 165 -10.01 1.09 9.38
CA THR A 165 -10.39 -0.07 8.57
C THR A 165 -11.88 -0.29 8.53
N THR A 166 -12.59 -0.03 9.63
CA THR A 166 -14.06 -0.17 9.71
C THR A 166 -14.83 0.87 8.89
N THR A 167 -14.17 1.96 8.49
CA THR A 167 -14.85 3.07 7.80
C THR A 167 -14.25 3.41 6.44
N LEU A 168 -13.20 2.72 6.04
CA LEU A 168 -12.59 2.87 4.72
C LEU A 168 -13.51 2.29 3.65
N SER A 169 -13.86 3.12 2.66
CA SER A 169 -14.67 2.70 1.52
C SER A 169 -14.06 3.21 0.22
N LEU A 170 -14.05 2.36 -0.80
CA LEU A 170 -13.64 2.73 -2.15
C LEU A 170 -14.81 3.28 -2.97
N ASN A 171 -16.04 3.23 -2.46
CA ASN A 171 -17.25 3.68 -3.15
C ASN A 171 -17.37 3.10 -4.57
N TRP A 172 -17.02 1.82 -4.76
CA TRP A 172 -17.11 1.17 -6.05
C TRP A 172 -18.59 1.01 -6.46
N PRO A 173 -19.05 1.60 -7.59
CA PRO A 173 -20.47 1.66 -7.90
C PRO A 173 -21.02 0.43 -8.63
N LEU A 174 -20.14 -0.47 -9.09
CA LEU A 174 -20.53 -1.66 -9.85
C LEU A 174 -20.51 -2.91 -8.96
N PRO A 175 -21.15 -4.01 -9.39
CA PRO A 175 -21.09 -5.28 -8.67
C PRO A 175 -19.64 -5.78 -8.42
N GLN A 176 -19.47 -6.58 -7.36
CA GLN A 176 -18.15 -7.06 -6.93
C GLN A 176 -17.48 -8.01 -7.94
N ASP A 177 -18.25 -8.71 -8.76
CA ASP A 177 -17.74 -9.56 -9.85
C ASP A 177 -17.09 -8.75 -10.99
N CYS A 178 -17.33 -7.43 -11.04
CA CYS A 178 -16.68 -6.52 -11.97
C CYS A 178 -15.31 -6.03 -11.48
N VAL A 179 -14.80 -6.52 -10.34
CA VAL A 179 -13.50 -6.12 -9.79
C VAL A 179 -12.34 -6.85 -10.48
N LEU A 180 -12.48 -8.16 -10.68
CA LEU A 180 -11.48 -9.04 -11.30
C LEU A 180 -12.05 -9.70 -12.54
N ILE A 181 -11.24 -9.82 -13.59
CA ILE A 181 -11.60 -10.50 -14.82
C ILE A 181 -10.65 -11.67 -15.07
N SER A 182 -11.19 -12.77 -15.58
CA SER A 182 -10.41 -13.94 -15.96
C SER A 182 -9.85 -13.75 -17.37
N ILE A 183 -8.53 -13.84 -17.52
CA ILE A 183 -7.89 -13.96 -18.83
C ILE A 183 -7.82 -15.45 -19.18
N PRO A 184 -8.38 -15.88 -20.32
CA PRO A 184 -8.21 -17.24 -20.80
C PRO A 184 -6.72 -17.54 -20.99
N SER A 185 -6.24 -18.62 -20.39
CA SER A 185 -4.88 -19.10 -20.64
C SER A 185 -4.79 -19.60 -22.09
N SER A 186 -3.69 -19.31 -22.77
CA SER A 186 -3.42 -19.83 -24.12
C SER A 186 -3.21 -21.35 -24.14
N ASN A 187 -2.94 -21.96 -22.98
CA ASN A 187 -2.78 -23.38 -22.77
C ASN A 187 -3.90 -23.90 -21.86
N CYS A 188 -4.72 -24.84 -22.35
CA CYS A 188 -5.84 -25.46 -21.64
C CYS A 188 -5.47 -26.19 -20.33
N SER A 189 -4.19 -26.27 -19.97
CA SER A 189 -3.67 -26.93 -18.77
C SER A 189 -3.39 -25.96 -17.61
N GLU A 190 -3.37 -24.64 -17.88
CA GLU A 190 -3.13 -23.63 -16.85
C GLU A 190 -4.46 -23.01 -16.40
N PRO A 191 -4.69 -22.81 -15.08
CA PRO A 191 -5.88 -22.14 -14.58
C PRO A 191 -5.95 -20.71 -15.14
N ALA A 192 -7.16 -20.21 -15.37
CA ALA A 192 -7.38 -18.85 -15.85
C ALA A 192 -6.74 -17.85 -14.89
N GLN A 193 -5.93 -16.93 -15.42
CA GLN A 193 -5.27 -15.91 -14.61
C GLN A 193 -6.26 -14.80 -14.30
N LEU A 194 -6.40 -14.44 -13.03
CA LEU A 194 -7.21 -13.29 -12.63
C LEU A 194 -6.38 -12.02 -12.80
N THR A 195 -6.93 -11.06 -13.53
CA THR A 195 -6.38 -9.70 -13.62
C THR A 195 -7.41 -8.69 -13.12
N LEU A 196 -6.95 -7.48 -12.88
CA LEU A 196 -7.79 -6.39 -12.45
C LEU A 196 -8.62 -5.85 -13.62
N ASN A 197 -9.91 -5.57 -13.40
CA ASN A 197 -10.73 -4.88 -14.40
C ASN A 197 -10.14 -3.47 -14.64
N PRO A 198 -9.84 -3.05 -15.89
CA PRO A 198 -9.32 -1.71 -16.16
C PRO A 198 -10.19 -0.57 -15.63
N ALA A 199 -11.52 -0.72 -15.64
CA ALA A 199 -12.43 0.26 -15.06
C ALA A 199 -12.27 0.35 -13.54
N PHE A 200 -12.06 -0.80 -12.89
CA PHE A 200 -11.76 -0.87 -11.46
C PHE A 200 -10.39 -0.26 -11.14
N GLU A 201 -9.37 -0.50 -11.98
CA GLU A 201 -8.02 0.09 -11.80
C GLU A 201 -8.09 1.62 -11.86
N HIS A 202 -8.82 2.15 -12.83
CA HIS A 202 -9.00 3.58 -12.97
C HIS A 202 -9.68 4.17 -11.73
N HIS A 203 -10.75 3.52 -11.26
CA HIS A 203 -11.52 3.95 -10.08
C HIS A 203 -10.68 3.95 -8.80
N LEU A 204 -9.99 2.85 -8.49
CA LEU A 204 -9.18 2.74 -7.26
C LEU A 204 -7.99 3.69 -7.24
N ARG A 205 -7.48 4.08 -8.41
CA ARG A 205 -6.37 5.03 -8.52
C ARG A 205 -6.78 6.49 -8.33
N SER A 206 -8.08 6.82 -8.34
CA SER A 206 -8.55 8.18 -8.02
C SER A 206 -8.83 8.32 -6.53
N LEU A 207 -8.13 9.24 -5.85
CA LEU A 207 -8.28 9.44 -4.41
C LEU A 207 -9.69 9.92 -4.03
N GLU A 208 -10.39 10.61 -4.94
CA GLU A 208 -11.75 11.14 -4.72
C GLU A 208 -12.81 10.05 -4.52
N ASN A 209 -12.51 8.83 -4.98
CA ASN A 209 -13.35 7.66 -4.81
C ASN A 209 -13.18 7.02 -3.44
N TRP A 210 -12.11 7.32 -2.72
CA TRP A 210 -11.92 6.83 -1.36
C TRP A 210 -12.63 7.74 -0.36
N SER A 211 -13.28 7.13 0.62
CA SER A 211 -13.86 7.83 1.76
C SER A 211 -13.53 7.16 3.08
N LEU A 212 -13.69 7.94 4.14
CA LEU A 212 -13.68 7.49 5.53
C LEU A 212 -15.04 7.84 6.16
N GLY A 213 -15.40 7.14 7.23
CA GLY A 213 -16.62 7.41 7.98
C GLY A 213 -16.45 8.54 8.99
N SER A 214 -17.57 9.04 9.49
CA SER A 214 -17.64 10.08 10.52
C SER A 214 -16.98 9.66 11.84
N LEU A 215 -16.97 8.37 12.15
CA LEU A 215 -16.25 7.83 13.31
C LEU A 215 -14.76 8.15 13.25
N PHE A 216 -14.12 7.95 12.09
CA PHE A 216 -12.70 8.25 11.93
C PHE A 216 -12.43 9.75 12.05
N SER A 217 -13.21 10.59 11.37
CA SER A 217 -13.01 12.04 11.40
C SER A 217 -13.28 12.67 12.77
N THR A 218 -14.19 12.08 13.56
CA THR A 218 -14.44 12.52 14.94
C THR A 218 -13.32 12.08 15.89
N THR A 219 -12.75 10.89 15.67
CA THR A 219 -11.68 10.33 16.51
C THR A 219 -10.32 11.01 16.23
N PHE A 220 -10.03 11.29 14.96
CA PHE A 220 -8.76 11.87 14.50
C PHE A 220 -8.99 13.08 13.59
N PRO A 221 -9.61 14.16 14.08
CA PRO A 221 -9.97 15.32 13.26
C PRO A 221 -8.76 15.99 12.59
N GLU A 222 -7.59 15.95 13.22
CA GLU A 222 -6.36 16.51 12.67
C GLU A 222 -5.80 15.72 11.47
N LEU A 223 -6.17 14.45 11.32
CA LEU A 223 -5.71 13.58 10.24
C LEU A 223 -6.54 13.72 8.96
N VAL A 224 -7.64 14.47 9.00
CA VAL A 224 -8.58 14.65 7.90
C VAL A 224 -8.48 16.08 7.37
N ASP A 225 -8.29 16.22 6.07
CA ASP A 225 -8.43 17.51 5.37
C ASP A 225 -9.53 17.41 4.28
N ARG A 226 -9.60 18.43 3.42
CA ARG A 226 -10.61 18.50 2.34
C ARG A 226 -10.46 17.41 1.29
N THR A 227 -9.33 16.69 1.23
CA THR A 227 -9.11 15.60 0.28
C THR A 227 -9.66 14.26 0.76
N ALA A 228 -9.89 14.12 2.07
CA ALA A 228 -10.55 12.97 2.64
C ALA A 228 -12.07 13.18 2.61
N ARG A 229 -12.73 12.51 1.66
CA ARG A 229 -14.19 12.46 1.61
C ARG A 229 -14.70 11.76 2.87
N ILE A 230 -15.59 12.43 3.60
CA ILE A 230 -16.29 11.81 4.74
C ILE A 230 -17.67 11.35 4.28
N SER A 231 -17.91 10.05 4.37
CA SER A 231 -19.17 9.41 4.01
C SER A 231 -19.36 8.20 4.90
N ASP A 232 -20.46 8.17 5.65
CA ASP A 232 -20.84 6.95 6.35
C ASP A 232 -21.39 5.93 5.34
N PRO A 233 -21.07 4.64 5.51
CA PRO A 233 -21.59 3.55 4.66
C PRO A 233 -23.10 3.32 4.81
#